data_AF-A0A7G2IND7-F1
#
_entry.id   AF-A0A7G2IND7-F1
#
_cell.length_a   1.000
_cell.length_b   1.000
_cell.length_c   1.000
_cell.angle_alpha   90.00
_cell.angle_beta   90.00
_cell.angle_gamma   90.00
#
_symmetry.space_group_name_H-M   'P 1'
#
loop_
_entity.id
_entity.type
_entity.pdbx_description
1 polymer ?
#
loop_
_entity_poly.entity_id
_entity_poly.type
_entity_poly.pdbx_seq_one_letter_code
_entity_poly.pdbx_strand_id
1 'polypeptide(L)'
;MYHDVSHLLSRLINGPTPLRQIYFASTNSTTPELAYQVDFPRLEIVLEGEFADSGIDKVLTPGDVLFVPAGGWNIPQWITPVTTLSILFGKQQLGFSVVQWDGKQYQNITHQHVARRGPRIGSFLLQTLHEMQMQPQEQQTARLIVASLLSHCRDLLGSQIQTASRSQALFDAIRGYIDERYASPLTRESVAQAFLHFTQLPLPPVSKNGRYRV
;
A
#
# COMPACT_ATOMS: atom_id res chain seq x y z
N MET A 1 -18.82 -2.26 -8.82
CA MET A 1 -17.69 -2.80 -8.03
C MET A 1 -16.79 -1.61 -7.67
N TYR A 2 -16.79 -1.19 -6.40
CA TYR A 2 -15.99 -0.07 -5.92
C TYR A 2 -14.71 -0.60 -5.29
N HIS A 3 -13.68 -0.86 -6.09
CA HIS A 3 -12.34 -1.20 -5.60
C HIS A 3 -11.38 0.00 -5.63
N ASP A 4 -11.93 1.21 -5.65
CA ASP A 4 -11.17 2.44 -5.44
C ASP A 4 -10.69 2.48 -3.98
N VAL A 5 -9.37 2.47 -3.80
CA VAL A 5 -8.71 2.55 -2.49
C VAL A 5 -9.21 3.76 -1.71
N SER A 6 -9.43 4.90 -2.36
CA SER A 6 -9.90 6.14 -1.71
C SER A 6 -11.29 5.96 -1.08
N HIS A 7 -12.15 5.19 -1.75
CA HIS A 7 -13.48 4.85 -1.25
C HIS A 7 -13.39 3.83 -0.09
N LEU A 8 -12.53 2.82 -0.20
CA LEU A 8 -12.29 1.86 0.89
C LEU A 8 -11.77 2.55 2.16
N LEU A 9 -10.78 3.44 2.02
CA LEU A 9 -10.27 4.23 3.14
C LEU A 9 -11.38 5.09 3.75
N SER A 10 -12.22 5.71 2.93
CA SER A 10 -13.36 6.51 3.40
C SER A 10 -14.35 5.67 4.22
N ARG A 11 -14.61 4.41 3.81
CA ARG A 11 -15.47 3.49 4.56
C ARG A 11 -14.84 3.04 5.88
N LEU A 12 -13.53 2.82 5.93
CA LEU A 12 -12.84 2.47 7.18
C LEU A 12 -12.81 3.62 8.19
N ILE A 13 -12.79 4.87 7.71
CA ILE A 13 -12.74 6.08 8.56
C ILE A 13 -14.15 6.51 9.01
N ASN A 14 -15.09 6.56 8.08
CA ASN A 14 -16.42 7.18 8.30
C ASN A 14 -17.59 6.20 8.15
N GLY A 15 -17.33 4.95 7.77
CA GLY A 15 -18.37 3.98 7.47
C GLY A 15 -18.99 3.34 8.71
N PRO A 16 -20.00 2.49 8.49
CA PRO A 16 -20.75 1.85 9.57
C PRO A 16 -19.95 0.76 10.31
N THR A 17 -18.87 0.26 9.70
CA THR A 17 -17.99 -0.75 10.28
C THR A 17 -16.73 -0.06 10.77
N PRO A 18 -16.62 0.25 12.08
CA PRO A 18 -15.46 0.94 12.62
C PRO A 18 -14.23 0.03 12.63
N LEU A 19 -13.05 0.66 12.70
CA LEU A 19 -11.82 -0.05 13.07
C LEU A 19 -12.00 -0.73 14.44
N ARG A 20 -11.52 -1.96 14.55
CA ARG A 20 -11.68 -2.81 15.73
C ARG A 20 -10.36 -2.94 16.50
N GLN A 21 -9.76 -4.12 16.55
CA GLN A 21 -8.52 -4.35 17.30
C GLN A 21 -7.32 -4.01 16.43
N ILE A 22 -6.35 -3.33 17.04
CA ILE A 22 -5.04 -3.05 16.45
C ILE A 22 -4.06 -4.03 17.07
N TYR A 23 -3.64 -5.00 16.27
CA TYR A 23 -2.62 -5.97 16.60
C TYR A 23 -1.25 -5.48 16.15
N PHE A 24 -0.21 -5.96 16.81
CA PHE A 24 1.17 -5.60 16.55
C PHE A 24 1.98 -6.87 16.30
N ALA A 25 2.62 -6.96 15.15
CA ALA A 25 3.53 -8.07 14.87
C ALA A 25 4.85 -7.91 15.64
N SER A 26 5.42 -9.04 16.05
CA SER A 26 6.70 -9.09 16.75
C SER A 26 7.88 -8.82 15.81
N THR A 27 8.94 -8.21 16.36
CA THR A 27 10.27 -8.09 15.74
C THR A 27 11.32 -8.98 16.39
N ASN A 28 11.00 -9.62 17.51
CA ASN A 28 11.99 -10.20 18.42
C ASN A 28 12.17 -11.71 18.25
N SER A 29 11.50 -12.30 17.26
CA SER A 29 11.53 -13.73 16.95
C SER A 29 12.21 -13.96 15.61
N THR A 30 12.98 -15.04 15.51
CA THR A 30 13.61 -15.48 14.25
C THR A 30 12.55 -15.57 13.16
N THR A 31 12.75 -14.88 12.04
CA THR A 31 11.83 -14.91 10.90
C THR A 31 11.67 -16.33 10.37
N PRO A 32 10.45 -16.91 10.37
CA PRO A 32 10.21 -18.21 9.76
C PRO A 32 10.31 -18.15 8.23
N GLU A 33 10.61 -19.28 7.58
CA GLU A 33 10.87 -19.36 6.13
C GLU A 33 9.72 -18.83 5.25
N LEU A 34 8.47 -19.04 5.67
CA LEU A 34 7.28 -18.63 4.93
C LEU A 34 6.70 -17.29 5.39
N ALA A 35 7.44 -16.55 6.22
CA ALA A 35 6.97 -15.29 6.74
C ALA A 35 7.15 -14.14 5.77
N TYR A 36 6.14 -13.27 5.69
CA TYR A 36 6.26 -12.04 4.93
C TYR A 36 7.11 -11.05 5.75
N GLN A 37 8.28 -10.65 5.26
CA GLN A 37 9.15 -9.66 5.92
C GLN A 37 9.62 -8.64 4.89
N VAL A 38 9.52 -7.35 5.24
CA VAL A 38 9.97 -6.24 4.39
C VAL A 38 10.56 -5.12 5.25
N ASP A 39 11.42 -4.29 4.65
CA ASP A 39 12.13 -3.20 5.35
C ASP A 39 11.29 -1.92 5.56
N PHE A 40 9.97 -2.03 5.39
CA PHE A 40 9.04 -0.90 5.51
C PHE A 40 7.86 -1.27 6.41
N PRO A 41 7.34 -0.33 7.22
CA PRO A 41 6.14 -0.59 8.00
C PRO A 41 4.95 -0.89 7.09
N ARG A 42 4.04 -1.73 7.55
CA ARG A 42 2.80 -2.06 6.84
C ARG A 42 1.61 -2.14 7.78
N LEU A 43 0.44 -1.84 7.23
CA LEU A 43 -0.85 -2.14 7.84
C LEU A 43 -1.54 -3.20 6.98
N GLU A 44 -1.95 -4.29 7.61
CA GLU A 44 -2.84 -5.28 7.01
C GLU A 44 -4.22 -5.14 7.65
N ILE A 45 -5.25 -4.88 6.85
CA ILE A 45 -6.61 -4.59 7.33
C ILE A 45 -7.55 -5.63 6.73
N VAL A 46 -8.33 -6.31 7.57
CA VAL A 46 -9.37 -7.23 7.07
C VAL A 46 -10.58 -6.41 6.65
N LEU A 47 -10.99 -6.56 5.39
CA LEU A 47 -12.19 -5.91 4.85
C LEU A 47 -13.41 -6.83 4.95
N GLU A 48 -13.24 -8.12 4.61
CA GLU A 48 -14.29 -9.14 4.61
C GLU A 48 -13.67 -10.51 4.93
N GLY A 49 -14.45 -11.42 5.53
CA GLY A 49 -13.97 -12.75 5.94
C GLY A 49 -13.04 -12.68 7.16
N GLU A 50 -12.17 -13.67 7.30
CA GLU A 50 -11.23 -13.75 8.42
C GLU A 50 -9.97 -14.51 8.02
N PHE A 51 -8.86 -14.28 8.72
CA PHE A 51 -7.67 -15.12 8.60
C PHE A 51 -6.96 -15.25 9.94
N ALA A 52 -6.34 -16.40 10.20
CA ALA A 52 -5.47 -16.57 11.36
C ALA A 52 -4.05 -16.12 11.03
N ASP A 53 -3.36 -15.46 11.94
CA ASP A 53 -1.94 -15.13 11.78
C ASP A 53 -1.10 -15.84 12.84
N SER A 54 -0.23 -16.73 12.40
CA SER A 54 0.62 -17.54 13.30
C SER A 54 1.68 -16.71 14.01
N GLY A 55 2.01 -15.50 13.51
CA GLY A 55 2.97 -14.61 14.14
C GLY A 55 2.45 -13.93 15.40
N ILE A 56 1.13 -13.78 15.53
CA ILE A 56 0.48 -13.19 16.71
C ILE A 56 -0.49 -14.14 17.42
N ASP A 57 -0.71 -15.34 16.89
CA ASP A 57 -1.64 -16.36 17.40
C ASP A 57 -3.06 -15.81 17.62
N LYS A 58 -3.59 -15.15 16.56
CA LYS A 58 -4.94 -14.56 16.54
C LYS A 58 -5.62 -14.77 15.20
N VAL A 59 -6.95 -14.80 15.25
CA VAL A 59 -7.82 -14.68 14.07
C VAL A 59 -8.23 -13.23 13.93
N LEU A 60 -7.94 -12.63 12.78
CA LEU A 60 -8.34 -11.28 12.42
C LEU A 60 -9.65 -11.32 11.64
N THR A 61 -10.56 -10.42 12.00
CA THR A 61 -11.92 -10.28 11.46
C THR A 61 -12.14 -8.89 10.88
N PRO A 62 -13.24 -8.63 10.14
CA PRO A 62 -13.41 -7.37 9.41
C PRO A 62 -13.31 -6.14 10.32
N GLY A 63 -12.41 -5.21 9.96
CA GLY A 63 -12.07 -4.01 10.73
C GLY A 63 -10.90 -4.17 11.69
N ASP A 64 -10.41 -5.39 11.94
CA ASP A 64 -9.15 -5.59 12.65
C ASP A 64 -7.96 -5.19 11.76
N VAL A 65 -6.91 -4.70 12.41
CA VAL A 65 -5.71 -4.17 11.76
C VAL A 65 -4.49 -4.81 12.38
N LEU A 66 -3.58 -5.32 11.56
CA LEU A 66 -2.24 -5.72 11.97
C LEU A 66 -1.23 -4.68 11.51
N PHE A 67 -0.58 -4.03 12.48
CA PHE A 67 0.60 -3.23 12.21
C PHE A 67 1.85 -4.13 12.27
N VAL A 68 2.59 -4.15 11.17
CA VAL A 68 3.92 -4.78 11.13
C VAL A 68 4.97 -3.69 10.96
N PRO A 69 5.90 -3.54 11.93
CA PRO A 69 6.98 -2.56 11.82
C PRO A 69 7.97 -2.94 10.70
N ALA A 70 8.85 -2.01 10.33
CA ALA A 70 9.94 -2.32 9.40
C ALA A 70 10.81 -3.46 9.96
N GLY A 71 11.09 -4.47 9.14
CA GLY A 71 11.80 -5.68 9.57
C GLY A 71 10.95 -6.63 10.43
N GLY A 72 9.71 -6.28 10.77
CA GLY A 72 8.75 -7.20 11.36
C GLY A 72 8.18 -8.17 10.33
N TRP A 73 7.57 -9.24 10.82
CA TRP A 73 7.02 -10.29 9.97
C TRP A 73 5.63 -10.75 10.42
N ASN A 74 4.86 -11.30 9.51
CA ASN A 74 3.57 -11.94 9.80
C ASN A 74 3.38 -13.18 8.92
N ILE A 75 2.54 -14.12 9.37
CA ILE A 75 2.31 -15.41 8.68
C ILE A 75 0.82 -15.67 8.62
N PRO A 76 0.13 -15.11 7.61
CA PRO A 76 -1.29 -15.29 7.43
C PRO A 76 -1.57 -16.73 6.96
N GLN A 77 -2.56 -17.35 7.59
CA GLN A 77 -3.08 -18.67 7.29
C GLN A 77 -4.37 -18.52 6.49
N TRP A 78 -4.28 -18.71 5.18
CA TRP A 78 -5.37 -18.53 4.22
C TRP A 78 -6.30 -19.75 4.17
N ILE A 79 -7.00 -20.02 5.27
CA ILE A 79 -7.86 -21.21 5.40
C ILE A 79 -9.27 -20.92 4.86
N THR A 80 -9.82 -19.76 5.18
CA THR A 80 -11.16 -19.31 4.79
C THR A 80 -11.06 -18.14 3.79
N PRO A 81 -12.12 -17.90 2.99
CA PRO A 81 -12.14 -16.77 2.09
C PRO A 81 -12.03 -15.44 2.84
N VAL A 82 -11.19 -14.53 2.34
CA VAL A 82 -10.90 -13.26 2.99
C VAL A 82 -10.49 -12.21 1.98
N THR A 83 -10.89 -10.96 2.24
CA THR A 83 -10.43 -9.79 1.48
C THR A 83 -9.68 -8.87 2.41
N THR A 84 -8.44 -8.51 2.06
CA THR A 84 -7.58 -7.63 2.85
C THR A 84 -7.16 -6.40 2.07
N LEU A 85 -6.90 -5.31 2.80
CA LEU A 85 -6.19 -4.13 2.33
C LEU A 85 -4.83 -4.06 3.02
N SER A 86 -3.76 -4.14 2.22
CA SER A 86 -2.40 -3.91 2.66
C SER A 86 -1.98 -2.48 2.30
N ILE A 87 -1.44 -1.74 3.27
CA ILE A 87 -0.82 -0.43 3.06
C ILE A 87 0.65 -0.50 3.44
N LEU A 88 1.53 -0.35 2.45
CA LEU A 88 2.97 -0.36 2.63
C LEU A 88 3.53 1.06 2.67
N PHE A 89 4.25 1.41 3.75
CA PHE A 89 4.77 2.75 3.99
C PHE A 89 6.24 2.88 3.56
N GLY A 90 6.49 2.83 2.26
CA GLY A 90 7.82 3.03 1.68
C GLY A 90 8.42 4.42 1.96
N LYS A 91 9.74 4.56 1.79
CA LYS A 91 10.44 5.84 2.07
C LYS A 91 9.96 7.01 1.22
N GLN A 92 9.67 6.77 -0.06
CA GLN A 92 9.27 7.81 -1.03
C GLN A 92 7.81 7.70 -1.50
N GLN A 93 7.12 6.61 -1.14
CA GLN A 93 5.80 6.29 -1.66
C GLN A 93 5.02 5.39 -0.69
N LEU A 94 3.70 5.40 -0.83
CA LEU A 94 2.81 4.42 -0.25
C LEU A 94 2.40 3.43 -1.32
N GLY A 95 2.32 2.15 -0.96
CA GLY A 95 1.68 1.12 -1.77
C GLY A 95 0.39 0.67 -1.13
N PHE A 96 -0.62 0.43 -1.96
CA PHE A 96 -1.92 -0.09 -1.57
C PHE A 96 -2.17 -1.36 -2.38
N SER A 97 -2.52 -2.44 -1.71
CA SER A 97 -2.90 -3.69 -2.34
C SER A 97 -4.21 -4.18 -1.74
N VAL A 98 -5.23 -4.40 -2.57
CA VAL A 98 -6.46 -5.08 -2.17
C VAL A 98 -6.40 -6.48 -2.75
N VAL A 99 -6.54 -7.44 -1.87
CA VAL A 99 -6.31 -8.84 -2.17
C VAL A 99 -7.51 -9.63 -1.72
N GLN A 100 -7.93 -10.57 -2.56
CA GLN A 100 -8.95 -11.54 -2.23
C GLN A 100 -8.37 -12.95 -2.32
N TRP A 101 -8.59 -13.74 -1.29
CA TRP A 101 -8.41 -15.18 -1.30
C TRP A 101 -9.79 -15.82 -1.25
N ASP A 102 -10.12 -16.67 -2.22
CA ASP A 102 -11.44 -17.32 -2.31
C ASP A 102 -11.46 -18.74 -1.69
N GLY A 103 -10.39 -19.14 -1.02
CA GLY A 103 -10.18 -20.51 -0.53
C GLY A 103 -9.37 -21.39 -1.49
N LYS A 104 -9.12 -20.94 -2.73
CA LYS A 104 -8.40 -21.70 -3.75
C LYS A 104 -7.33 -20.87 -4.46
N GLN A 105 -7.64 -19.63 -4.78
CA GLN A 105 -6.82 -18.75 -5.59
C GLN A 105 -6.68 -17.37 -4.95
N TYR A 106 -5.50 -16.80 -5.15
CA TYR A 106 -5.18 -15.44 -4.77
C TYR A 106 -5.47 -14.51 -5.95
N GLN A 107 -6.26 -13.47 -5.71
CA GLN A 107 -6.58 -12.45 -6.69
C GLN A 107 -6.15 -11.09 -6.16
N ASN A 108 -5.25 -10.42 -6.89
CA ASN A 108 -4.97 -9.00 -6.67
C ASN A 108 -6.08 -8.19 -7.34
N ILE A 109 -6.92 -7.53 -6.54
CA ILE A 109 -8.08 -6.78 -7.00
C ILE A 109 -7.67 -5.36 -7.40
N THR A 110 -6.79 -4.75 -6.61
CA THR A 110 -6.29 -3.40 -6.85
C THR A 110 -4.85 -3.30 -6.35
N HIS A 111 -3.96 -2.74 -7.16
CA HIS A 111 -2.63 -2.33 -6.75
C HIS A 111 -2.39 -0.87 -7.16
N GLN A 112 -2.06 0.00 -6.20
CA GLN A 112 -1.88 1.42 -6.45
C GLN A 112 -0.71 1.97 -5.64
N HIS A 113 0.01 2.94 -6.22
CA HIS A 113 1.04 3.70 -5.52
C HIS A 113 0.76 5.20 -5.53
N VAL A 114 1.18 5.87 -4.46
CA VAL A 114 1.20 7.35 -4.40
C VAL A 114 2.51 7.82 -3.78
N ALA A 115 3.07 8.89 -4.32
CA ALA A 115 4.26 9.51 -3.76
C ALA A 115 3.96 10.12 -2.37
N ARG A 116 4.86 9.93 -1.41
CA ARG A 116 4.78 10.56 -0.08
C ARG A 116 5.27 12.00 -0.16
N ARG A 117 4.45 12.88 -0.71
CA ARG A 117 4.76 14.31 -0.87
C ARG A 117 4.22 15.12 0.31
N GLY A 118 4.84 16.28 0.55
CA GLY A 118 4.36 17.23 1.57
C GLY A 118 4.92 16.96 2.99
N PRO A 119 4.24 17.48 4.03
CA PRO A 119 4.69 17.39 5.42
C PRO A 119 4.86 15.94 5.91
N ARG A 120 5.77 15.72 6.87
CA ARG A 120 6.10 14.39 7.44
C ARG A 120 5.02 13.84 8.40
N ILE A 121 3.76 14.25 8.26
CA ILE A 121 2.66 13.87 9.16
C ILE A 121 2.51 12.35 9.24
N GLY A 122 2.44 11.67 8.09
CA GLY A 122 2.36 10.21 8.07
C GLY A 122 3.55 9.51 8.72
N SER A 123 4.76 10.10 8.65
CA SER A 123 5.94 9.53 9.30
C SER A 123 5.86 9.64 10.82
N PHE A 124 5.40 10.77 11.36
CA PHE A 124 5.22 10.92 12.80
C PHE A 124 4.09 10.05 13.33
N LEU A 125 2.98 9.92 12.59
CA LEU A 125 1.89 9.01 12.97
C LEU A 125 2.35 7.54 12.99
N LEU A 126 3.16 7.11 12.01
CA LEU A 126 3.75 5.77 12.01
C LEU A 126 4.70 5.57 13.20
N GLN A 127 5.51 6.58 13.52
CA GLN A 127 6.39 6.53 14.67
C GLN A 127 5.58 6.41 15.97
N THR A 128 4.52 7.20 16.14
CA THR A 128 3.62 7.08 17.30
C THR A 128 3.00 5.69 17.37
N LEU A 129 2.52 5.14 16.25
CA LEU A 129 1.95 3.79 16.21
C LEU A 129 2.99 2.71 16.57
N HIS A 130 4.25 2.89 16.16
CA HIS A 130 5.32 1.99 16.53
C HIS A 130 5.58 1.99 18.04
N GLU A 131 5.60 3.16 18.69
CA GLU A 131 5.74 3.27 20.15
C GLU A 131 4.55 2.64 20.90
N MET A 132 3.35 2.65 20.31
CA MET A 132 2.17 1.98 20.89
C MET A 132 2.34 0.47 21.07
N GLN A 133 3.33 -0.16 20.43
CA GLN A 133 3.67 -1.57 20.68
C GLN A 133 4.00 -1.84 22.15
N MET A 134 4.51 -0.83 22.87
CA MET A 134 4.81 -0.91 24.30
C MET A 134 3.55 -0.85 25.18
N GLN A 135 2.42 -0.44 24.61
CA GLN A 135 1.15 -0.26 25.31
C GLN A 135 -0.02 -0.88 24.50
N PRO A 136 0.03 -2.18 24.18
CA PRO A 136 -0.92 -2.82 23.26
C PRO A 136 -2.37 -2.84 23.80
N GLN A 137 -2.56 -2.59 25.09
CA GLN A 137 -3.89 -2.51 25.72
C GLN A 137 -4.61 -1.18 25.41
N GLU A 138 -3.88 -0.13 25.01
CA GLU A 138 -4.43 1.20 24.71
C GLU A 138 -5.06 1.26 23.30
N GLN A 139 -6.06 0.41 23.09
CA GLN A 139 -6.69 0.18 21.80
C GLN A 139 -7.42 1.40 21.23
N GLN A 140 -7.96 2.28 22.09
CA GLN A 140 -8.62 3.50 21.62
C GLN A 140 -7.62 4.47 20.97
N THR A 141 -6.49 4.71 21.63
CA THR A 141 -5.41 5.55 21.09
C THR A 141 -4.87 4.97 19.80
N ALA A 142 -4.60 3.65 19.76
CA ALA A 142 -4.13 2.96 18.56
C ALA A 142 -5.10 3.11 17.38
N ARG A 143 -6.42 2.92 17.60
CA ARG A 143 -7.45 3.13 16.57
C ARG A 143 -7.45 4.56 16.02
N LEU A 144 -7.33 5.57 16.88
CA LEU A 144 -7.31 6.98 16.45
C LEU A 144 -6.06 7.30 15.62
N ILE A 145 -4.90 6.74 15.99
CA ILE A 145 -3.66 6.88 15.21
C ILE A 145 -3.82 6.21 13.84
N VAL A 146 -4.35 4.99 13.79
CA VAL A 146 -4.61 4.28 12.52
C VAL A 146 -5.63 5.04 11.67
N ALA A 147 -6.75 5.50 12.23
CA ALA A 147 -7.72 6.32 11.50
C ALA A 147 -7.08 7.60 10.92
N SER A 148 -6.19 8.25 11.68
CA SER A 148 -5.43 9.42 11.23
C SER A 148 -4.48 9.06 10.08
N LEU A 149 -3.81 7.91 10.14
CA LEU A 149 -2.98 7.39 9.05
C LEU A 149 -3.80 7.12 7.79
N LEU A 150 -4.97 6.48 7.91
CA LEU A 150 -5.85 6.22 6.77
C LEU A 150 -6.36 7.53 6.15
N SER A 151 -6.70 8.52 6.97
CA SER A 151 -7.09 9.85 6.48
C SER A 151 -5.95 10.50 5.69
N HIS A 152 -4.73 10.46 6.23
CA HIS A 152 -3.56 10.99 5.53
C HIS A 152 -3.27 10.26 4.20
N CYS A 153 -3.43 8.93 4.18
CA CYS A 153 -3.29 8.13 2.95
C CYS A 153 -4.30 8.56 1.88
N ARG A 154 -5.56 8.79 2.28
CA ARG A 154 -6.62 9.26 1.39
C ARG A 154 -6.35 10.66 0.84
N ASP A 155 -5.84 11.58 1.66
CA ASP A 155 -5.48 12.93 1.20
C ASP A 155 -4.37 12.87 0.13
N LEU A 156 -3.37 12.01 0.33
CA LEU A 156 -2.32 11.79 -0.66
C LEU A 156 -2.88 11.24 -1.98
N LEU A 157 -3.79 10.27 -1.92
CA LEU A 157 -4.48 9.73 -3.11
C LEU A 157 -5.28 10.81 -3.85
N GLY A 158 -6.02 11.65 -3.11
CA GLY A 158 -6.81 12.76 -3.69
C GLY A 158 -5.96 13.91 -4.25
N SER A 159 -4.73 14.06 -3.76
CA SER A 159 -3.79 15.12 -4.21
C SER A 159 -3.10 14.83 -5.56
N GLN A 160 -3.34 13.68 -6.20
CA GLN A 160 -2.78 13.31 -7.51
C GLN A 160 -3.33 14.12 -8.71
N ILE A 161 -3.84 15.33 -8.50
CA ILE A 161 -4.15 16.27 -9.60
C ILE A 161 -2.85 16.97 -10.03
N GLN A 162 -1.96 16.21 -10.68
CA GLN A 162 -0.90 16.78 -11.52
C GLN A 162 -0.85 15.94 -12.80
N THR A 163 -1.07 16.59 -13.94
CA THR A 163 -0.77 16.02 -15.26
C THR A 163 0.67 15.48 -15.24
N ALA A 164 0.82 14.16 -15.10
CA ALA A 164 2.12 13.51 -15.13
C ALA A 164 2.81 13.89 -16.44
N SER A 165 4.09 14.30 -16.38
CA SER A 165 4.87 14.43 -17.60
C SER A 165 4.90 13.06 -18.30
N ARG A 166 5.01 13.04 -19.63
CA ARG A 166 5.07 11.79 -20.41
C ARG A 166 6.13 10.81 -19.87
N SER A 167 7.26 11.34 -19.39
CA SER A 167 8.33 10.55 -18.77
C SER A 167 7.94 9.94 -17.43
N GLN A 168 7.18 10.67 -16.60
CA GLN A 168 6.67 10.15 -15.32
C GLN A 168 5.62 9.08 -15.54
N ALA A 169 4.67 9.32 -16.46
CA ALA A 169 3.66 8.33 -16.83
C ALA A 169 4.29 7.04 -17.38
N LEU A 170 5.35 7.17 -18.20
CA LEU A 170 6.10 6.03 -18.70
C LEU A 170 6.81 5.27 -17.58
N PHE A 171 7.47 5.98 -16.66
CA PHE A 171 8.16 5.37 -15.53
C PHE A 171 7.19 4.59 -14.63
N ASP A 172 6.06 5.20 -14.28
CA ASP A 172 5.03 4.58 -13.44
C ASP A 172 4.40 3.37 -14.15
N ALA A 173 4.18 3.44 -15.47
CA ALA A 173 3.65 2.33 -16.24
C ALA A 173 4.63 1.15 -16.37
N ILE A 174 5.93 1.43 -16.63
CA ILE A 174 6.97 0.39 -16.63
C ILE A 174 7.03 -0.31 -15.28
N ARG A 175 6.95 0.46 -14.21
CA ARG A 175 6.99 -0.10 -12.86
C ARG A 175 5.77 -0.96 -12.55
N GLY A 176 4.56 -0.49 -12.87
CA GLY A 176 3.35 -1.30 -12.71
C GLY A 176 3.42 -2.62 -13.48
N TYR A 177 3.94 -2.60 -14.71
CA TYR A 177 4.13 -3.81 -15.51
C TYR A 177 5.11 -4.81 -14.89
N ILE A 178 6.19 -4.33 -14.27
CA ILE A 178 7.13 -5.18 -13.53
C ILE A 178 6.45 -5.76 -12.30
N ASP A 179 5.76 -4.93 -11.52
CA ASP A 179 5.07 -5.34 -10.29
C ASP A 179 3.95 -6.35 -10.58
N GLU A 180 3.25 -6.28 -11.71
CA GLU A 180 2.22 -7.25 -12.11
C GLU A 180 2.79 -8.59 -12.61
N ARG A 181 4.01 -8.59 -13.17
CA ARG A 181 4.62 -9.75 -13.84
C ARG A 181 5.88 -10.25 -13.15
N TYR A 182 6.14 -9.85 -11.91
CA TYR A 182 7.34 -10.24 -11.17
C TYR A 182 7.50 -11.76 -11.02
N ALA A 183 6.39 -12.50 -11.02
CA ALA A 183 6.36 -13.96 -10.96
C ALA A 183 6.60 -14.66 -12.32
N SER A 184 6.71 -13.89 -13.41
CA SER A 184 7.00 -14.38 -14.77
C SER A 184 8.41 -13.96 -15.21
N PRO A 185 9.01 -14.63 -16.22
CA PRO A 185 10.33 -14.23 -16.73
C PRO A 185 10.27 -12.82 -17.33
N LEU A 186 10.83 -11.84 -16.61
CA LEU A 186 10.99 -10.47 -17.08
C LEU A 186 12.32 -10.30 -17.80
N THR A 187 12.26 -10.00 -19.10
CA THR A 187 13.44 -9.65 -19.91
C THR A 187 13.38 -8.18 -20.31
N ARG A 188 14.55 -7.57 -20.53
CA ARG A 188 14.66 -6.18 -21.01
C ARG A 188 13.86 -5.98 -22.30
N GLU A 189 13.88 -6.98 -23.17
CA GLU A 189 13.19 -7.01 -24.46
C GLU A 189 11.66 -7.05 -24.26
N SER A 190 11.15 -7.86 -23.34
CA SER A 190 9.70 -7.95 -23.06
C SER A 190 9.13 -6.64 -22.51
N VAL A 191 9.88 -5.96 -21.63
CA VAL A 191 9.50 -4.64 -21.08
C VAL A 191 9.57 -3.59 -22.19
N ALA A 192 10.66 -3.55 -22.95
CA ALA A 192 10.80 -2.61 -24.08
C ALA A 192 9.67 -2.80 -25.10
N GLN A 193 9.29 -4.03 -25.41
CA GLN A 193 8.22 -4.34 -26.35
C GLN A 193 6.84 -3.86 -25.86
N ALA A 194 6.55 -4.01 -24.57
CA ALA A 194 5.32 -3.52 -23.96
C ALA A 194 5.19 -1.99 -24.03
N PHE A 195 6.32 -1.26 -24.03
CA PHE A 195 6.35 0.21 -23.96
C PHE A 195 6.90 0.90 -25.23
N LEU A 196 7.12 0.17 -26.32
CA LEU A 196 7.61 0.68 -27.61
C LEU A 196 6.80 1.88 -28.16
N HIS A 197 5.49 1.93 -27.90
CA HIS A 197 4.62 3.03 -28.36
C HIS A 197 4.88 4.36 -27.64
N PHE A 198 5.48 4.33 -26.43
CA PHE A 198 5.77 5.55 -25.67
C PHE A 198 6.99 6.31 -26.20
N THR A 199 7.81 5.73 -27.08
CA THR A 199 8.96 6.40 -27.71
C THR A 199 8.62 7.02 -29.08
N GLN A 200 7.45 6.74 -29.66
CA GLN A 200 7.14 7.09 -31.06
C GLN A 200 6.21 8.30 -31.29
N LEU A 201 5.63 8.94 -30.27
CA LEU A 201 4.88 10.19 -30.48
C LEU A 201 5.84 11.38 -30.74
N PRO A 202 5.62 12.18 -31.79
CA PRO A 202 6.50 13.27 -32.19
C PRO A 202 6.61 14.34 -31.09
N LEU A 203 7.81 14.90 -30.94
CA LEU A 203 8.06 16.05 -30.07
C LEU A 203 7.22 17.24 -30.55
N PRO A 204 6.60 18.03 -29.65
CA PRO A 204 5.94 19.27 -30.04
C PRO A 204 6.98 20.22 -30.66
N PRO A 205 6.61 21.03 -31.67
CA PRO A 205 7.55 21.91 -32.35
C PRO A 205 8.17 22.91 -31.37
N VAL A 206 9.50 22.96 -31.36
CA VAL A 206 10.26 23.96 -30.62
C VAL A 206 9.94 25.34 -31.21
N SER A 207 9.33 26.21 -30.42
CA SER A 207 9.13 27.61 -30.79
C SER A 207 10.49 28.30 -30.92
N LYS A 208 10.94 28.51 -32.16
CA LYS A 208 12.05 29.41 -32.48
C LYS A 208 11.59 30.85 -32.31
N ASN A 209 11.56 31.36 -31.08
CA ASN A 209 11.57 32.79 -30.84
C ASN A 209 12.78 33.17 -29.99
N GLY A 210 13.91 33.27 -30.69
CA GLY A 210 15.02 34.08 -30.22
C GLY A 210 14.61 35.55 -30.24
N ARG A 211 14.60 36.19 -29.08
CA ARG A 211 14.89 37.62 -28.95
C ARG A 211 15.71 37.83 -27.69
N TYR A 212 17.01 38.01 -27.88
CA TYR A 212 17.84 38.78 -26.98
C TYR A 212 17.24 40.19 -26.87
N ARG A 213 17.12 40.70 -25.64
CA ARG A 213 17.14 42.14 -25.40
C ARG A 213 18.34 42.45 -24.52
N VAL A 214 19.11 43.42 -25.03
CA VAL A 214 20.23 44.12 -24.41
C VAL A 214 19.81 44.73 -23.07
#